data_AF-A0A7K1SEH0-F1
#
_entry.id   AF-A0A7K1SEH0-F1
#
_cell.length_a   1.000
_cell.length_b   1.000
_cell.length_c   1.000
_cell.angle_alpha   90.00
_cell.angle_beta   90.00
_cell.angle_gamma   90.00
#
_symmetry.space_group_name_H-M   'P 1'
#
loop_
_entity.id
_entity.type
_entity.pdbx_description
1 polymer ?
#
loop_
_entity_poly.entity_id
_entity_poly.type
_entity_poly.pdbx_seq_one_letter_code
_entity_poly.pdbx_strand_id
1 'polypeptide(L)'
;MDNQINIDLLKEYIKTLIASEVVFPGTLPRQWGKEFTKAELEDVNIGLKMILRIADPITDKALIREFKRVDESGAYIHWFLYNNWRKIVQLMADYPYLATRTKLPTAPNLSKQ
;
A
#
# COMPACT_ATOMS: atom_id res chain seq x y z
N MET A 1 7.96 18.47 4.67
CA MET A 1 6.59 17.95 4.85
C MET A 1 6.74 16.57 5.46
N ASP A 2 6.12 16.32 6.61
CA ASP A 2 6.15 15.00 7.22
C ASP A 2 5.48 14.00 6.26
N ASN A 3 6.26 13.11 5.64
CA ASN A 3 5.75 12.00 4.83
C ASN A 3 5.07 10.98 5.74
N GLN A 4 3.91 11.35 6.28
CA GLN A 4 3.09 10.48 7.09
C GLN A 4 2.34 9.53 6.16
N ILE A 5 2.79 8.28 6.10
CA ILE A 5 2.14 7.26 5.28
C ILE A 5 0.76 6.97 5.86
N ASN A 6 -0.27 7.14 5.04
CA ASN A 6 -1.64 6.85 5.41
C ASN A 6 -2.01 5.42 5.00
N ILE A 7 -1.61 4.44 5.82
CA ILE A 7 -1.95 3.03 5.58
C ILE A 7 -3.46 2.78 5.63
N ASP A 8 -4.21 3.57 6.41
CA ASP A 8 -5.66 3.43 6.48
C ASP A 8 -6.32 3.78 5.15
N LEU A 9 -5.76 4.73 4.40
CA LEU A 9 -6.22 5.05 3.05
C LEU A 9 -5.98 3.90 2.06
N LEU A 10 -4.84 3.20 2.16
CA LEU A 10 -4.59 1.98 1.37
C LEU A 10 -5.59 0.87 1.73
N LYS A 11 -5.86 0.66 3.03
CA LYS A 11 -6.87 -0.33 3.47
C LYS A 11 -8.25 0.01 2.93
N GLU A 12 -8.65 1.27 3.01
CA GLU A 12 -9.94 1.75 2.50
C GLU A 12 -10.03 1.62 0.98
N TYR A 13 -8.95 1.93 0.26
CA TYR A 13 -8.88 1.76 -1.18
C TYR A 13 -9.07 0.29 -1.59
N ILE A 14 -8.30 -0.62 -0.96
CA ILE A 14 -8.46 -2.06 -1.16
C ILE A 14 -9.90 -2.48 -0.81
N LYS A 15 -10.41 -2.07 0.36
CA LYS A 15 -11.78 -2.40 0.80
C LYS A 15 -12.84 -1.90 -0.17
N THR A 16 -12.62 -0.75 -0.81
CA THR A 16 -13.52 -0.22 -1.85
C THR A 16 -13.52 -1.09 -3.10
N LEU A 17 -12.36 -1.59 -3.53
CA LEU A 17 -12.25 -2.51 -4.67
C LEU A 17 -12.88 -3.88 -4.40
N ILE A 18 -12.82 -4.36 -3.16
CA ILE A 18 -13.32 -5.69 -2.76
C ILE A 18 -14.34 -5.59 -1.62
N ALA A 19 -15.37 -4.76 -1.81
CA ALA A 19 -16.34 -4.41 -0.77
C ALA A 19 -17.05 -5.62 -0.12
N SER A 20 -17.23 -6.72 -0.87
CA SER A 20 -17.86 -7.96 -0.40
C SER A 20 -17.00 -8.80 0.55
N GLU A 21 -15.67 -8.60 0.56
CA GLU A 21 -14.73 -9.46 1.28
C GLU A 21 -14.39 -8.91 2.66
N VAL A 22 -14.34 -9.75 3.69
CA VAL A 22 -13.99 -9.33 5.07
C VAL A 22 -12.47 -9.37 5.26
N VAL A 23 -11.79 -8.30 4.80
CA VAL A 23 -10.32 -8.19 4.83
C VAL A 23 -9.75 -7.34 5.95
N PHE A 24 -10.43 -6.25 6.31
CA PHE A 24 -9.97 -5.29 7.31
C PHE A 24 -11.11 -5.01 8.28
N PRO A 25 -11.15 -5.66 9.45
CA PRO A 25 -12.16 -5.39 10.46
C PRO A 25 -12.11 -3.91 10.87
N GLY A 26 -13.26 -3.24 10.86
CA GLY A 26 -13.36 -1.81 11.23
C GLY A 26 -13.03 -0.82 10.10
N THR A 27 -12.52 -1.26 8.95
CA THR A 27 -12.39 -0.42 7.76
C THR A 27 -13.63 -0.56 6.88
N LEU A 28 -14.30 0.57 6.61
CA LEU A 28 -15.44 0.62 5.71
C LEU A 28 -14.98 0.92 4.27
N PRO A 29 -15.66 0.39 3.24
CA PRO A 29 -15.43 0.82 1.87
C PRO A 29 -15.83 2.29 1.71
N ARG A 30 -15.17 2.98 0.76
CA ARG A 30 -15.50 4.37 0.45
C ARG A 30 -16.93 4.49 -0.04
N GLN A 31 -17.60 5.54 0.41
CA GLN A 31 -18.97 5.84 0.01
C GLN A 31 -19.05 6.13 -1.50
N TRP A 32 -20.14 5.67 -2.12
CA TRP A 32 -20.43 5.98 -3.52
C TRP A 32 -20.52 7.50 -3.74
N GLY A 33 -19.98 7.99 -4.87
CA GLY A 33 -19.96 9.41 -5.21
C GLY A 33 -18.86 10.23 -4.53
N LYS A 34 -17.96 9.59 -3.74
CA LYS A 34 -16.74 10.23 -3.20
C LYS A 34 -15.51 9.58 -3.81
N GLU A 35 -15.12 10.07 -4.98
CA GLU A 35 -13.91 9.59 -5.67
C GLU A 35 -12.64 9.92 -4.88
N PHE A 36 -11.63 9.07 -5.02
CA PHE A 36 -10.30 9.34 -4.46
C PHE A 36 -9.65 10.48 -5.23
N THR A 37 -9.17 11.48 -4.50
CA THR A 37 -8.41 12.59 -5.07
C THR A 37 -7.05 12.10 -5.58
N LYS A 38 -6.42 12.87 -6.47
CA LYS A 38 -5.08 12.54 -6.98
C LYS A 38 -4.04 12.40 -5.86
N ALA A 39 -4.09 13.26 -4.85
CA ALA A 39 -3.19 13.20 -3.70
C ALA A 39 -3.42 11.92 -2.88
N GLU A 40 -4.68 11.54 -2.64
CA GLU A 40 -5.01 10.27 -1.99
C GLU A 40 -4.50 9.05 -2.77
N LEU A 41 -4.62 9.06 -4.10
CA LEU A 41 -4.09 7.99 -4.94
C LEU A 41 -2.54 7.90 -4.89
N GLU A 42 -1.87 9.04 -4.74
CA GLU A 42 -0.42 9.10 -4.56
C GLU A 42 -0.01 8.51 -3.20
N ASP A 43 -0.74 8.82 -2.14
CA ASP A 43 -0.54 8.22 -0.82
C ASP A 43 -0.79 6.70 -0.82
N VAL A 44 -1.82 6.24 -1.53
CA VAL A 44 -2.08 4.80 -1.74
C VAL A 44 -0.90 4.14 -2.44
N ASN A 45 -0.34 4.77 -3.48
CA ASN A 45 0.82 4.24 -4.19
C ASN A 45 2.07 4.19 -3.30
N ILE A 46 2.31 5.23 -2.50
CA ILE A 46 3.41 5.29 -1.53
C ILE A 46 3.27 4.17 -0.49
N GLY A 47 2.07 3.99 0.08
CA GLY A 47 1.78 2.93 1.04
C GLY A 47 2.04 1.54 0.44
N LEU A 48 1.57 1.31 -0.80
CA LEU A 48 1.79 0.05 -1.50
C LEU A 48 3.28 -0.23 -1.75
N LYS A 49 4.06 0.77 -2.17
CA LYS A 49 5.52 0.64 -2.35
C LYS A 49 6.22 0.19 -1.06
N MET A 50 5.76 0.63 0.10
CA MET A 50 6.35 0.21 1.37
C MET A 50 6.01 -1.22 1.73
N ILE A 51 4.76 -1.64 1.55
CA ILE A 51 4.35 -3.04 1.74
C ILE A 51 5.13 -3.97 0.80
N LEU A 52 5.42 -3.54 -0.43
CA LEU A 52 6.17 -4.38 -1.36
C LEU A 52 7.68 -4.40 -1.13
N ARG A 53 8.23 -3.44 -0.36
CA ARG A 53 9.66 -3.47 0.03
C ARG A 53 9.99 -4.54 1.05
N ILE A 54 9.00 -4.99 1.82
CA ILE A 54 9.15 -6.06 2.82
C ILE A 54 8.76 -7.43 2.28
N ALA A 55 8.17 -7.48 1.08
CA ALA A 55 7.84 -8.73 0.41
C ALA A 55 9.12 -9.52 0.13
N ASP A 56 9.07 -10.84 0.33
CA ASP A 56 10.22 -11.70 0.15
C ASP A 56 10.55 -11.78 -1.35
N PRO A 57 11.77 -11.40 -1.80
CA PRO A 57 12.10 -11.35 -3.22
C PRO A 57 12.13 -12.74 -3.91
N ILE A 58 12.24 -13.82 -3.13
CA ILE A 58 12.22 -15.21 -3.59
C ILE A 58 10.78 -15.70 -3.66
N THR A 59 9.99 -15.51 -2.60
CA THR A 59 8.61 -16.04 -2.48
C THR A 59 7.57 -15.16 -3.20
N ASP A 60 7.83 -13.86 -3.28
CA ASP A 60 6.90 -12.84 -3.81
C ASP A 60 7.39 -12.24 -5.13
N LYS A 61 8.32 -12.93 -5.80
CA LYS A 61 8.91 -12.50 -7.07
C LYS A 61 7.88 -12.10 -8.12
N ALA A 62 6.78 -12.84 -8.23
CA ALA A 62 5.70 -12.56 -9.18
C ALA A 62 4.99 -11.24 -8.85
N LEU A 63 4.65 -11.02 -7.58
CA LEU A 63 4.00 -9.81 -7.07
C LEU A 63 4.88 -8.57 -7.32
N ILE A 64 6.17 -8.67 -6.97
CA ILE A 64 7.13 -7.57 -7.16
C ILE A 64 7.32 -7.26 -8.65
N ARG A 65 7.40 -8.30 -9.51
CA ARG A 65 7.56 -8.12 -10.96
C ARG A 65 6.33 -7.45 -11.59
N GLU A 66 5.13 -7.85 -11.18
CA GLU A 66 3.89 -7.26 -11.67
C GLU A 66 3.79 -5.79 -11.24
N PHE A 67 4.09 -5.49 -9.98
CA PHE A 67 4.08 -4.11 -9.49
C PHE A 67 5.06 -3.21 -10.25
N LYS A 68 6.27 -3.68 -10.54
CA LYS A 68 7.24 -2.89 -11.33
C LYS A 68 6.70 -2.48 -12.69
N ARG A 69 6.01 -3.39 -13.39
CA ARG A 69 5.38 -3.08 -14.70
C ARG A 69 4.30 -2.01 -14.56
N VAL A 70 3.51 -2.09 -13.50
CA VAL A 70 2.42 -1.15 -13.20
C VAL A 70 2.98 0.23 -12.84
N ASP A 71 3.99 0.30 -11.96
CA ASP A 71 4.63 1.55 -11.53
C ASP A 71 5.35 2.27 -12.69
N GLU A 72 6.05 1.52 -13.55
CA GLU A 72 6.71 2.07 -14.75
C GLU A 72 5.71 2.62 -15.78
N SER A 73 4.54 1.99 -15.92
CA SER A 73 3.50 2.42 -16.85
C SER A 73 2.65 3.60 -16.35
N GLY A 74 2.74 3.93 -15.06
CA GLY A 74 1.94 4.96 -14.41
C GLY A 74 0.43 4.69 -14.39
N ALA A 75 0.00 3.48 -14.78
CA ALA A 75 -1.41 3.15 -14.95
C ALA A 75 -1.77 1.83 -14.24
N TYR A 76 -3.03 1.75 -13.78
CA TYR A 76 -3.69 0.51 -13.33
C TYR A 76 -3.33 -0.05 -11.95
N ILE A 77 -3.01 0.82 -10.98
CA ILE A 77 -2.85 0.39 -9.58
C ILE A 77 -4.09 -0.33 -9.02
N HIS A 78 -5.30 0.04 -9.49
CA HIS A 78 -6.54 -0.61 -9.09
C HIS A 78 -6.62 -2.06 -9.59
N TRP A 79 -6.19 -2.36 -10.82
CA TRP A 79 -6.16 -3.75 -11.32
C TRP A 79 -5.12 -4.58 -10.58
N PHE A 80 -3.95 -4.01 -10.34
CA PHE A 80 -2.91 -4.67 -9.55
C PHE A 80 -3.41 -5.04 -8.16
N LEU A 81 -4.01 -4.07 -7.45
CA LEU A 81 -4.55 -4.27 -6.11
C LEU A 81 -5.71 -5.26 -6.13
N TYR A 82 -6.62 -5.19 -7.11
CA TYR A 82 -7.72 -6.13 -7.25
C TYR A 82 -7.24 -7.57 -7.49
N ASN A 83 -6.16 -7.78 -8.24
CA ASN A 83 -5.63 -9.12 -8.49
C ASN A 83 -4.81 -9.68 -7.32
N ASN A 84 -4.15 -8.81 -6.57
CA ASN A 84 -3.14 -9.21 -5.57
C ASN A 84 -3.53 -8.92 -4.12
N TRP A 85 -4.75 -8.44 -3.86
CA TRP A 85 -5.16 -7.98 -2.52
C TRP A 85 -4.91 -9.02 -1.42
N ARG A 86 -5.16 -10.32 -1.66
CA ARG A 86 -5.01 -11.37 -0.63
C ARG A 86 -3.59 -11.38 -0.07
N LYS A 87 -2.62 -11.32 -0.97
CA LYS A 87 -1.20 -11.37 -0.62
C LYS A 87 -0.73 -10.07 0.02
N ILE A 88 -1.26 -8.93 -0.45
CA ILE A 88 -0.99 -7.62 0.13
C ILE A 88 -1.56 -7.53 1.56
N VAL A 89 -2.80 -7.97 1.77
CA VAL A 89 -3.44 -8.03 3.10
C VAL A 89 -2.62 -8.92 4.04
N GLN A 90 -2.15 -10.08 3.56
CA GLN A 90 -1.28 -10.97 4.34
C GLN A 90 0.02 -10.27 4.75
N LEU A 91 0.72 -9.63 3.81
CA LEU A 91 1.92 -8.84 4.10
C LEU A 91 1.64 -7.72 5.13
N MET A 92 0.47 -7.08 5.07
CA MET A 92 0.07 -6.07 6.06
C MET A 92 -0.21 -6.67 7.44
N ALA A 93 -0.72 -7.89 7.52
CA ALA A 93 -0.99 -8.60 8.76
C ALA A 93 0.29 -9.10 9.43
N ASP A 94 1.26 -9.58 8.64
CA ASP A 94 2.54 -10.09 9.10
C ASP A 94 3.45 -8.97 9.67
N TYR A 95 3.21 -7.72 9.25
CA TYR A 95 4.01 -6.56 9.65
C TYR A 95 3.14 -5.40 10.20
N PRO A 96 2.48 -5.60 11.36
CA PRO A 96 1.47 -4.68 11.90
C PRO A 96 2.02 -3.31 12.33
N TYR A 97 3.33 -3.19 12.57
CA TYR A 97 3.98 -1.91 12.90
C TYR A 97 3.97 -0.90 11.73
N LEU A 98 3.66 -1.35 10.51
CA LEU A 98 3.43 -0.45 9.37
C LEU A 98 2.05 0.19 9.43
N ALA A 99 1.06 -0.44 10.07
CA ALA A 99 -0.26 0.16 10.29
C ALA A 99 -0.21 1.35 11.26
N THR A 100 0.81 1.42 12.11
CA THR A 100 1.10 2.58 12.96
C THR A 100 1.99 3.57 12.22
N ARG A 101 1.44 4.73 11.84
CA ARG A 101 2.13 5.97 11.42
C ARG A 101 3.66 5.91 11.60
N THR A 102 4.38 5.32 10.66
CA THR A 102 5.84 5.28 10.70
C THR A 102 6.34 6.59 10.12
N LYS A 103 6.86 7.47 10.98
CA LYS A 103 7.81 8.48 10.52
C LYS A 103 8.98 7.71 9.93
N LEU A 104 9.16 7.76 8.61
CA LEU A 104 10.40 7.32 8.00
C LEU A 104 11.54 8.07 8.71
N PRO A 105 12.53 7.37 9.31
CA PRO A 105 13.73 8.05 9.72
C PRO A 105 14.38 8.56 8.44
N THR A 106 14.38 9.87 8.24
CA THR A 106 15.35 10.52 7.36
C THR A 106 16.71 10.04 7.85
N ALA A 107 17.46 9.37 6.98
CA ALA A 107 18.70 8.65 7.29
C ALA A 107 19.52 9.34 8.41
N PRO A 108 20.00 8.60 9.43
CA PRO A 108 20.92 9.19 10.37
C PRO A 108 22.19 9.55 9.62
N ASN A 109 22.64 10.79 9.84
CA ASN A 109 23.91 11.34 9.38
C ASN A 109 24.99 10.25 9.36
N LEU A 110 25.53 9.96 8.18
CA LEU A 110 26.90 9.48 8.05
C LEU A 110 27.81 10.60 8.58
N SER A 111 28.00 10.61 9.90
CA SER A 111 29.12 11.31 10.52
C SER A 111 30.38 10.75 9.88
N LYS A 112 31.04 11.59 9.08
CA LYS A 112 32.43 11.42 8.70
C LYS A 112 33.25 11.25 9.97
N GLN A 113 33.94 10.13 10.11
CA GLN A 113 35.17 10.01 10.88
C GLN A 113 36.28 9.64 9.91
#